data_AF-A0A9N9FUD4-F1
#
_entry.id   AF-A0A9N9FUD4-F1
#
_cell.length_a   1.000
_cell.length_b   1.000
_cell.length_c   1.000
_cell.angle_alpha   90.00
_cell.angle_beta   90.00
_cell.angle_gamma   90.00
#
_symmetry.space_group_name_H-M   'P 1'
#
loop_
_entity.id
_entity.type
_entity.pdbx_description
1 polymer ?
#
loop_
_entity_poly.entity_id
_entity_poly.type
_entity_poly.pdbx_seq_one_letter_code
_entity_poly.pdbx_strand_id
1 'polypeptide(L)'
;NVTDLEIMIMKIKAIQSEKDYLLMLLAEYIDNIVIDQNAHAIKLYKDSLWSLIANLSFAFDYSNSTTYHLFENAPEIIEEGIKNILSFYETGKLHFQEVLEEDVYKTKLQTS
;
A
#
# COMPACT_ATOMS: atom_id res chain seq x y z
N ASN A 1 -7.45 31.19 -9.74
CA ASN A 1 -8.52 30.56 -8.95
C ASN A 1 -9.16 29.33 -9.62
N VAL A 2 -8.50 28.71 -10.61
CA VAL A 2 -8.94 27.44 -11.26
C VAL A 2 -8.26 26.23 -10.60
N THR A 3 -7.06 26.44 -10.04
CA THR A 3 -6.22 25.45 -9.39
C THR A 3 -6.80 24.87 -8.10
N ASP A 4 -7.49 25.67 -7.29
CA ASP A 4 -8.02 25.22 -5.99
C ASP A 4 -9.22 24.30 -6.15
N LEU A 5 -10.03 24.53 -7.19
CA LEU A 5 -11.18 23.69 -7.54
C LEU A 5 -10.71 22.31 -8.03
N GLU A 6 -9.68 22.26 -8.88
CA GLU A 6 -9.11 21.02 -9.40
C GLU A 6 -8.52 20.16 -8.27
N ILE A 7 -7.78 20.78 -7.34
CA ILE A 7 -7.25 20.12 -6.15
C ILE A 7 -8.39 19.56 -5.29
N MET A 8 -9.46 20.33 -5.10
CA MET A 8 -10.63 19.89 -4.33
C MET A 8 -11.31 18.68 -4.98
N ILE A 9 -11.49 18.69 -6.31
CA ILE A 9 -12.07 17.57 -7.06
C ILE A 9 -11.19 16.32 -6.94
N MET A 10 -9.86 16.46 -7.05
CA MET A 10 -8.93 15.33 -6.87
C MET A 10 -9.04 14.73 -5.47
N LYS A 11 -9.08 15.57 -4.42
CA LYS A 11 -9.25 15.11 -3.03
C LYS A 11 -10.57 14.38 -2.82
N ILE A 12 -11.66 14.89 -3.38
CA ILE A 12 -12.98 14.24 -3.29
C ILE A 12 -12.94 12.87 -3.95
N LYS A 13 -12.34 12.75 -5.15
CA LYS A 13 -12.20 11.47 -5.84
C LYS A 13 -11.34 10.47 -5.05
N ALA A 14 -10.25 10.93 -4.45
CA ALA A 14 -9.40 10.08 -3.61
C ALA A 14 -10.17 9.56 -2.38
N ILE A 15 -10.93 10.43 -1.70
CA ILE A 15 -11.75 10.05 -0.54
C ILE A 15 -12.86 9.07 -0.95
N GLN A 16 -13.49 9.27 -2.12
CA GLN A 16 -14.50 8.34 -2.65
C GLN A 16 -13.90 6.97 -2.93
N SER A 17 -12.73 6.93 -3.59
CA SER A 17 -12.00 5.69 -3.85
C SER A 17 -11.62 4.96 -2.57
N GLU A 18 -11.16 5.68 -1.55
CA GLU A 18 -10.81 5.10 -0.25
C GLU A 18 -12.04 4.52 0.45
N LYS A 19 -13.16 5.24 0.43
CA LYS A 19 -14.42 4.76 0.99
C LYS A 19 -14.89 3.48 0.29
N ASP A 20 -14.84 3.44 -1.03
CA ASP A 20 -15.27 2.27 -1.81
C ASP A 20 -14.37 1.06 -1.54
N TYR A 21 -13.05 1.29 -1.42
CA TYR A 21 -12.08 0.28 -1.03
C TYR A 21 -12.37 -0.29 0.37
N LEU A 22 -12.61 0.57 1.37
CA LEU A 22 -12.93 0.15 2.74
C LEU A 22 -14.25 -0.62 2.83
N LEU A 23 -15.28 -0.20 2.09
CA LEU A 23 -16.56 -0.90 2.03
C LEU A 23 -16.42 -2.30 1.41
N MET A 24 -15.60 -2.43 0.37
CA MET A 24 -15.28 -3.71 -0.24
C MET A 24 -14.54 -4.64 0.72
N LEU A 25 -13.53 -4.13 1.44
CA LEU A 25 -12.79 -4.86 2.48
C LEU A 25 -13.71 -5.36 3.61
N LEU A 26 -14.61 -4.49 4.08
CA LEU A 26 -15.59 -4.84 5.11
C LEU A 26 -16.58 -5.90 4.61
N ALA A 27 -17.02 -5.81 3.36
CA ALA A 27 -17.89 -6.80 2.75
C ALA A 27 -17.21 -8.17 2.62
N GLU A 28 -15.93 -8.20 2.24
CA GLU A 28 -15.11 -9.41 2.22
C GLU A 28 -14.92 -10.00 3.62
N TYR A 29 -14.62 -9.15 4.62
CA TYR A 29 -14.33 -9.60 5.99
C TYR A 29 -15.55 -10.23 6.69
N ILE A 30 -16.74 -9.68 6.48
CA ILE A 30 -17.96 -10.12 7.20
C ILE A 30 -18.61 -11.35 6.51
N ASP A 31 -18.08 -11.80 5.35
CA ASP A 31 -18.66 -12.84 4.49
C ASP A 31 -20.16 -12.64 4.24
N ASN A 32 -20.59 -11.36 4.29
CA ASN A 32 -21.99 -11.00 4.21
C ASN A 32 -22.30 -10.81 2.74
N ILE A 33 -22.93 -11.83 2.15
CA ILE A 33 -23.54 -11.85 0.81
C ILE A 33 -24.75 -10.87 0.74
N VAL A 34 -24.86 -9.92 1.68
CA VAL A 34 -25.85 -8.85 1.65
C VAL A 34 -25.17 -7.61 1.08
N ILE A 35 -24.97 -7.62 -0.24
CA ILE A 35 -25.13 -6.50 -1.19
C ILE A 35 -24.69 -7.08 -2.55
N ASP A 36 -25.66 -7.64 -3.28
CA ASP A 36 -25.54 -8.07 -4.68
C ASP A 36 -24.92 -6.97 -5.58
N GLN A 37 -25.04 -5.70 -5.18
CA GLN A 37 -24.48 -4.55 -5.90
C GLN A 37 -22.93 -4.54 -5.92
N ASN A 38 -22.26 -5.18 -4.96
CA ASN A 38 -20.79 -5.16 -4.85
C ASN A 38 -20.14 -6.51 -5.17
N ALA A 39 -20.91 -7.59 -5.36
CA ALA A 39 -20.35 -8.90 -5.69
C ALA A 39 -19.52 -8.86 -6.98
N HIS A 40 -19.97 -8.09 -7.99
CA HIS A 40 -19.22 -7.87 -9.22
C HIS A 40 -17.93 -7.07 -8.99
N ALA A 41 -17.98 -6.02 -8.17
CA ALA A 41 -16.81 -5.21 -7.83
C ALA A 41 -15.77 -5.99 -7.03
N ILE A 42 -16.21 -6.79 -6.04
CA ILE A 42 -15.36 -7.70 -5.26
C ILE A 42 -14.71 -8.73 -6.19
N LYS A 43 -15.47 -9.30 -7.13
CA LYS A 43 -14.91 -10.25 -8.10
C LYS A 43 -13.87 -9.58 -9.01
N LEU A 44 -14.17 -8.42 -9.59
CA LEU A 44 -13.23 -7.68 -10.42
C LEU A 44 -11.95 -7.31 -9.66
N TYR A 45 -12.08 -6.92 -8.40
CA TYR A 45 -10.94 -6.65 -7.53
C TYR A 45 -10.10 -7.91 -7.29
N LYS A 46 -10.74 -9.04 -6.95
CA LYS A 46 -10.05 -10.32 -6.78
C LYS A 46 -9.35 -10.77 -8.05
N ASP A 47 -10.01 -10.67 -9.19
CA ASP A 47 -9.43 -11.01 -10.50
C ASP A 47 -8.24 -10.09 -10.82
N SER A 48 -8.33 -8.79 -10.51
CA SER A 48 -7.25 -7.83 -10.67
C SER A 48 -6.06 -8.14 -9.75
N LEU A 49 -6.32 -8.47 -8.48
CA LEU A 49 -5.29 -8.89 -7.53
C LEU A 49 -4.61 -10.19 -7.98
N TRP A 50 -5.38 -11.20 -8.41
CA TRP A 50 -4.83 -12.46 -8.90
C TRP A 50 -3.97 -12.24 -10.15
N SER A 51 -4.40 -11.38 -11.06
CA SER A 51 -3.59 -11.00 -12.22
C SER A 51 -2.30 -10.30 -11.82
N LEU A 52 -2.34 -9.41 -10.83
CA LEU A 52 -1.16 -8.74 -10.30
C LEU A 52 -0.19 -9.73 -9.65
N ILE A 53 -0.70 -10.63 -8.79
CA ILE A 53 0.10 -11.68 -8.14
C ILE A 53 0.77 -12.57 -9.19
N ALA A 54 0.05 -12.99 -10.24
CA ALA A 54 0.60 -13.80 -11.31
C ALA A 54 1.71 -13.06 -12.06
N ASN A 55 1.49 -11.78 -12.40
CA ASN A 55 2.49 -10.95 -13.08
C ASN A 55 3.74 -10.73 -12.21
N LEU A 56 3.57 -10.45 -10.93
CA LEU A 56 4.68 -10.29 -9.98
C LEU A 56 5.45 -11.60 -9.81
N SER A 57 4.76 -12.72 -9.65
CA SER A 57 5.39 -14.05 -9.52
C SER A 57 6.25 -14.34 -10.76
N PHE A 58 5.70 -14.13 -11.95
CA PHE A 58 6.44 -14.29 -13.19
C PHE A 58 7.65 -13.35 -13.29
N ALA A 59 7.51 -12.10 -12.86
CA ALA A 59 8.59 -11.12 -12.86
C ALA A 59 9.75 -11.52 -11.93
N PHE A 60 9.44 -12.05 -10.75
CA PHE A 60 10.45 -12.52 -9.80
C PHE A 60 11.14 -13.81 -10.27
N ASP A 61 10.40 -14.72 -10.92
CA ASP A 61 10.93 -15.97 -11.47
C ASP A 61 11.67 -15.78 -12.81
N TYR A 62 11.64 -14.56 -13.37
CA TYR A 62 12.32 -14.26 -14.62
C TYR A 62 13.84 -14.39 -14.47
N SER A 63 14.49 -14.97 -15.47
CA SER A 63 15.92 -15.34 -15.44
C SER A 63 16.86 -14.19 -15.07
N ASN A 64 16.48 -12.97 -15.41
CA ASN A 64 17.08 -11.76 -14.87
C ASN A 64 15.98 -10.78 -14.43
N SER A 65 15.41 -11.04 -13.25
CA SER A 65 14.33 -10.23 -12.66
C SER A 65 14.65 -8.73 -12.69
N THR A 66 15.91 -8.32 -12.50
CA THR A 66 16.32 -6.91 -12.52
C THR A 66 16.13 -6.19 -13.86
N THR A 67 16.00 -6.94 -14.95
CA THR A 67 15.74 -6.40 -16.29
C THR A 67 14.28 -6.50 -16.71
N TYR A 68 13.43 -7.07 -15.87
CA TYR A 68 12.01 -7.18 -16.16
C TYR A 68 11.34 -5.80 -16.04
N HIS A 69 10.45 -5.46 -16.98
CA HIS A 69 9.86 -4.12 -17.07
C HIS A 69 9.15 -3.63 -15.79
N LEU A 70 8.56 -4.54 -14.98
CA LEU A 70 7.94 -4.16 -13.71
C LEU A 70 8.96 -3.66 -12.67
N PHE A 71 10.23 -4.01 -12.83
CA PHE A 71 11.30 -3.59 -11.93
C PHE A 71 12.27 -2.62 -12.58
N GLU A 72 11.90 -2.06 -13.74
CA GLU A 72 12.65 -0.98 -14.36
C GLU A 72 12.69 0.21 -13.39
N ASN A 73 13.89 0.61 -12.97
CA ASN A 73 14.13 1.64 -11.96
C ASN A 73 13.78 1.26 -10.50
N ALA A 74 13.74 -0.04 -10.16
CA ALA A 74 13.66 -0.50 -8.78
C ALA A 74 15.06 -0.85 -8.24
N PRO A 75 15.87 0.09 -7.72
CA PRO A 75 17.17 -0.22 -7.14
C PRO A 75 17.07 -1.13 -5.90
N GLU A 76 15.89 -1.21 -5.27
CA GLU A 76 15.64 -2.01 -4.07
C GLU A 76 15.76 -3.52 -4.31
N ILE A 77 15.60 -3.98 -5.56
CA ILE A 77 15.65 -5.41 -5.90
C ILE A 77 17.05 -5.92 -6.22
N ILE A 78 18.05 -5.03 -6.34
CA ILE A 78 19.46 -5.41 -6.47
C ILE A 78 20.12 -5.55 -5.09
N GLU A 79 21.20 -6.32 -5.02
CA GLU A 79 21.90 -6.63 -3.76
C GLU A 79 22.30 -5.37 -2.97
N GLU A 80 22.74 -4.31 -3.66
CA GLU A 80 23.08 -3.03 -3.02
C GLU A 80 21.86 -2.35 -2.39
N GLY A 81 20.72 -2.33 -3.09
CA GLY A 81 19.47 -1.80 -2.55
C GLY A 81 18.98 -2.57 -1.35
N ILE A 82 19.07 -3.91 -1.38
CA ILE A 82 18.72 -4.77 -0.24
C ILE A 82 19.62 -4.45 0.95
N LYS A 83 20.94 -4.34 0.75
CA LYS A 83 21.89 -3.95 1.81
C LYS A 83 21.55 -2.57 2.38
N ASN A 84 21.19 -1.61 1.53
CA ASN A 84 20.80 -0.28 1.96
C ASN A 84 19.54 -0.32 2.83
N ILE A 85 18.49 -1.03 2.41
CA ILE A 85 17.25 -1.22 3.20
C ILE A 85 17.56 -1.85 4.56
N LEU A 86 18.35 -2.93 4.57
CA LEU A 86 18.71 -3.62 5.81
C LEU A 86 19.58 -2.76 6.74
N SER A 87 20.37 -1.83 6.21
CA SER A 87 21.18 -0.92 7.02
C SER A 87 20.34 -0.01 7.93
N PHE A 88 19.09 0.27 7.55
CA PHE A 88 18.16 1.06 8.34
C PHE A 88 17.38 0.25 9.37
N TYR A 89 17.54 -1.08 9.45
CA TYR A 89 16.69 -1.92 10.29
C TYR A 89 16.74 -1.50 11.77
N GLU A 90 17.93 -1.36 12.35
CA GLU A 90 18.06 -0.99 13.76
C GLU A 90 17.58 0.45 14.02
N THR A 91 17.89 1.38 13.10
CA THR A 91 17.43 2.78 13.19
C THR A 91 15.91 2.86 13.11
N GLY A 92 15.30 2.14 12.18
CA GLY A 92 13.85 2.09 12.01
C GLY A 92 13.16 1.48 13.23
N LYS A 93 13.73 0.42 13.80
CA LYS A 93 13.24 -0.19 15.03
C LYS A 93 13.26 0.78 16.21
N LEU A 94 14.35 1.52 16.40
CA LEU A 94 14.43 2.55 17.44
C LEU A 94 13.37 3.64 17.23
N HIS A 95 13.24 4.13 16.00
CA HIS A 95 12.24 5.14 15.67
C HIS A 95 10.81 4.65 15.95
N PHE A 96 10.48 3.40 15.58
CA PHE A 96 9.17 2.82 15.91
C PHE A 96 8.92 2.74 17.42
N GLN A 97 9.95 2.44 18.22
CA GLN A 97 9.83 2.45 19.68
C GLN A 97 9.58 3.86 20.22
N GLU A 98 10.24 4.88 19.67
CA GLU A 98 10.02 6.28 20.04
C GLU A 98 8.59 6.73 19.73
N VAL A 99 8.11 6.46 18.52
CA VAL A 99 6.72 6.75 18.12
C VAL A 99 5.73 6.05 19.03
N LEU A 100 5.99 4.79 19.40
CA LEU A 100 5.13 4.05 20.32
C LEU A 100 5.10 4.71 21.72
N GLU A 101 6.25 5.13 22.24
CA GLU A 101 6.36 5.81 23.53
C GLU A 101 5.69 7.18 23.55
N GLU A 102 5.77 7.94 22.45
CA GLU A 102 5.18 9.28 22.32
C GLU A 102 3.67 9.22 22.07
N ASP A 103 3.24 8.48 21.04
CA ASP A 103 1.88 8.55 20.53
C ASP A 103 0.91 7.60 21.27
N VAL A 104 1.40 6.42 21.67
CA VAL A 104 0.56 5.41 22.31
C VAL A 104 0.67 5.48 23.82
N TYR A 105 1.88 5.39 24.37
CA TYR A 105 2.08 5.38 25.82
C TYR A 105 2.08 6.77 26.43
N LYS A 106 2.35 7.83 25.65
CA LYS A 106 2.46 9.22 26.13
C LYS A 106 3.45 9.36 27.28
N THR A 107 4.48 8.52 27.29
CA THR A 107 5.48 8.44 28.37
C THR A 107 6.67 9.36 28.14
N LYS A 108 6.86 9.85 26.90
CA LYS A 108 7.79 10.94 26.57
C LYS A 108 7.01 12.25 26.41
N LEU A 109 7.48 13.30 27.09
CA LEU A 109 6.94 14.66 26.93
C LEU A 109 7.39 15.22 25.58
N GLN A 110 6.44 15.70 24.78
CA GLN A 110 6.73 16.46 23.57
C GLN A 110 7.55 17.71 23.92
N THR A 111 8.86 17.65 23.73
CA THR A 111 9.69 18.86 23.75
C THR A 111 9.48 19.59 22.43
N SER A 112 8.62 20.60 22.47
CA SER A 112 8.42 21.60 21.42
C SER A 112 9.63 22.51 21.23
#